data_AF-A0A090ZCF7-F1
#
_entry.id   AF-A0A090ZCF7-F1
#
_cell.length_a   1.000
_cell.length_b   1.000
_cell.length_c   1.000
_cell.angle_alpha   90.00
_cell.angle_beta   90.00
_cell.angle_gamma   90.00
#
_symmetry.space_group_name_H-M   'P 1'
#
loop_
_entity.id
_entity.type
_entity.pdbx_description
1 polymer ?
#
loop_
_entity_poly.entity_id
_entity_poly.type
_entity_poly.pdbx_seq_one_letter_code
_entity_poly.pdbx_strand_id
1 'polypeptide(L)'
;MKTEILTSIIGIGGTILGFILSEVSSYFKRKKDETERYLMANYTQRQSVYAIIYKALIQYQSYFRKFVEYGNEFVEHEDTQNFGPLTELEKFNQIFEENEIWLHNKTIEELKEVLSISSSAINVALFVTGEEDIWLSQVEKISNSIINKIEEVKHHIKSITGMNLIDNYQSKLNSSG
;
A
#
# COMPACT_ATOMS: atom_id res chain seq x y z
N MET A 1 3.27 67.80 27.23
CA MET A 1 1.81 67.61 27.06
C MET A 1 1.38 67.20 25.64
N LYS A 2 1.44 68.04 24.60
CA LYS A 2 0.98 67.65 23.24
C LYS A 2 1.79 66.50 22.62
N THR A 3 3.10 66.49 22.83
CA THR A 3 4.01 65.45 22.29
C THR A 3 3.84 64.10 22.97
N GLU A 4 3.54 64.08 24.27
CA GLU A 4 3.31 62.86 25.07
C GLU A 4 1.96 62.19 24.75
N ILE A 5 0.94 63.01 24.44
CA ILE A 5 -0.36 62.50 23.99
C ILE A 5 -0.22 61.86 22.60
N LEU A 6 0.57 62.48 21.70
CA LEU A 6 0.81 61.95 20.36
C LEU A 6 1.57 60.62 20.36
N THR A 7 2.62 60.50 21.18
CA THR A 7 3.37 59.24 21.33
C THR A 7 2.53 58.13 21.95
N SER A 8 1.65 58.47 22.90
CA SER A 8 0.73 57.50 23.51
C SER A 8 -0.30 56.96 22.50
N ILE A 9 -0.85 57.82 21.64
CA ILE A 9 -1.79 57.40 20.58
C ILE A 9 -1.11 56.48 19.55
N ILE A 10 0.13 56.80 19.16
CA ILE A 10 0.92 55.97 18.23
C ILE A 10 1.25 54.61 18.85
N GLY A 11 1.62 54.58 20.15
CA GLY A 11 1.88 53.33 20.87
C GLY A 11 0.65 52.42 20.99
N ILE A 12 -0.52 53.00 21.28
CA ILE A 12 -1.79 52.25 21.32
C ILE A 12 -2.14 51.71 19.92
N GLY A 13 -2.01 52.54 18.88
CA GLY A 13 -2.25 52.13 17.49
C GLY A 13 -1.35 50.98 17.04
N GLY A 14 -0.06 51.04 17.39
CA GLY A 14 0.90 49.96 17.10
C GLY A 14 0.57 48.65 17.83
N THR A 15 0.10 48.73 19.07
CA THR A 15 -0.28 47.55 19.87
C THR A 15 -1.53 46.87 19.29
N ILE A 16 -2.54 47.66 18.88
CA ILE A 16 -3.76 47.14 18.24
C ILE A 16 -3.43 46.48 16.89
N LEU A 17 -2.58 47.10 16.07
CA LEU A 17 -2.13 46.52 14.81
C LEU A 17 -1.34 45.22 15.02
N GLY A 18 -0.43 45.19 16.00
CA GLY A 18 0.31 43.99 16.36
C GLY A 18 -0.61 42.85 16.83
N PHE A 19 -1.63 43.17 17.63
CA PHE A 19 -2.63 42.20 18.07
C PHE A 19 -3.43 41.62 16.89
N ILE A 20 -3.89 42.47 15.97
CA ILE A 20 -4.63 42.03 14.77
C ILE A 20 -3.76 41.12 13.88
N LEU A 21 -2.51 41.51 13.62
CA LEU A 21 -1.59 40.70 12.81
C LEU A 21 -1.28 39.35 13.46
N SER A 22 -1.10 39.34 14.79
CA SER A 22 -0.89 38.10 15.56
C SER A 22 -2.11 37.19 15.49
N GLU A 23 -3.32 37.74 15.61
CA GLU A 23 -4.56 36.95 15.56
C GLU A 23 -4.79 36.36 14.16
N VAL A 24 -4.54 37.15 13.11
CA VAL A 24 -4.62 36.68 11.71
C VAL A 24 -3.59 35.59 11.44
N SER A 25 -2.33 35.79 11.85
CA SER A 25 -1.27 34.77 11.71
C SER A 25 -1.61 33.49 12.46
N SER A 26 -2.10 33.62 13.70
CA SER A 26 -2.52 32.49 14.54
C SER A 26 -3.71 31.76 13.96
N TYR A 27 -4.67 32.47 13.34
CA TYR A 27 -5.79 31.87 12.63
C TYR A 27 -5.33 31.03 11.43
N PHE A 28 -4.46 31.57 10.57
CA PHE A 28 -3.92 30.81 9.43
C PHE A 28 -3.12 29.59 9.88
N LYS A 29 -2.31 29.75 10.94
CA LYS A 29 -1.54 28.64 11.51
C LYS A 29 -2.45 27.55 12.06
N ARG A 30 -3.48 27.90 12.85
CA ARG A 30 -4.47 26.93 13.38
C ARG A 30 -5.14 26.13 12.27
N LYS A 31 -5.59 26.80 11.20
CA LYS A 31 -6.24 26.15 10.05
C LYS A 31 -5.29 25.20 9.30
N LYS A 32 -4.03 25.61 9.14
CA LYS A 32 -2.98 24.77 8.55
C LYS A 32 -2.69 23.55 9.43
N ASP A 33 -2.46 23.76 10.73
CA ASP A 33 -2.17 22.71 11.70
C ASP A 33 -3.33 21.70 11.80
N GLU A 34 -4.57 22.17 11.74
CA GLU A 34 -5.77 21.31 11.69
C GLU A 34 -5.80 20.46 10.42
N THR A 35 -5.59 21.08 9.26
CA THR A 35 -5.54 20.36 7.98
C THR A 35 -4.42 19.33 7.97
N GLU A 36 -3.22 19.70 8.44
CA GLU A 36 -2.08 18.80 8.57
C GLU A 36 -2.40 17.64 9.52
N ARG A 37 -3.03 17.87 10.67
CA ARG A 37 -3.44 16.80 11.59
C ARG A 37 -4.42 15.83 10.94
N TYR A 38 -5.44 16.32 10.25
CA TYR A 38 -6.38 15.45 9.53
C TYR A 38 -5.67 14.65 8.44
N LEU A 39 -4.81 15.27 7.65
CA LEU A 39 -4.04 14.59 6.60
C LEU A 39 -3.11 13.53 7.20
N MET A 40 -2.41 13.84 8.29
CA MET A 40 -1.47 12.93 8.95
C MET A 40 -2.20 11.73 9.57
N ALA A 41 -3.33 11.94 10.25
CA ALA A 41 -4.11 10.85 10.82
C ALA A 41 -4.59 9.86 9.74
N ASN A 42 -5.10 10.39 8.63
CA ASN A 42 -5.51 9.56 7.49
C ASN A 42 -4.31 8.88 6.82
N TYR A 43 -3.18 9.58 6.69
CA TYR A 43 -1.96 9.04 6.09
C TYR A 43 -1.39 7.88 6.90
N THR A 44 -1.29 8.01 8.23
CA THR A 44 -0.83 6.93 9.11
C THR A 44 -1.74 5.70 9.01
N GLN A 45 -3.06 5.89 9.00
CA GLN A 45 -4.00 4.78 8.82
C GLN A 45 -3.80 4.09 7.47
N ARG A 46 -3.69 4.86 6.39
CA ARG A 46 -3.43 4.31 5.04
C ARG A 46 -2.13 3.52 4.98
N GLN A 47 -1.05 4.03 5.57
CA GLN A 47 0.23 3.31 5.63
C GLN A 47 0.11 1.97 6.36
N SER A 48 -0.62 1.94 7.48
CA SER A 48 -0.87 0.71 8.23
C SER A 48 -1.63 -0.32 7.39
N VAL A 49 -2.65 0.14 6.65
CA VAL A 49 -3.44 -0.70 5.73
C VAL A 49 -2.58 -1.22 4.59
N TYR A 50 -1.72 -0.38 4.00
CA TYR A 50 -0.81 -0.82 2.95
C TYR A 50 0.15 -1.92 3.44
N ALA A 51 0.63 -1.85 4.68
CA ALA A 51 1.44 -2.91 5.27
C ALA A 51 0.65 -4.22 5.45
N ILE A 52 -0.62 -4.14 5.86
CA ILE A 52 -1.52 -5.29 5.98
C ILE A 52 -1.73 -5.96 4.62
N ILE A 53 -2.11 -5.19 3.59
CA ILE A 53 -2.30 -5.69 2.23
C ILE A 53 -1.01 -6.27 1.68
N TYR A 54 0.13 -5.60 1.87
CA TYR A 54 1.43 -6.10 1.40
C TYR A 54 1.78 -7.45 2.04
N LYS A 55 1.52 -7.61 3.34
CA LYS A 55 1.71 -8.88 4.04
C LYS A 55 0.77 -9.96 3.51
N ALA A 56 -0.50 -9.64 3.28
CA ALA A 56 -1.48 -10.57 2.71
C ALA A 56 -1.07 -11.03 1.30
N LEU A 57 -0.59 -10.11 0.46
CA LEU A 57 -0.03 -10.43 -0.86
C LEU A 57 1.17 -11.38 -0.77
N ILE A 58 2.08 -11.19 0.20
CA ILE A 58 3.20 -12.13 0.41
C ILE A 58 2.70 -13.52 0.78
N GLN A 59 1.75 -13.61 1.72
CA GLN A 59 1.20 -14.89 2.16
C GLN A 59 0.51 -15.60 0.99
N TYR A 60 -0.32 -14.87 0.25
CA TYR A 60 -1.01 -15.39 -0.92
C TYR A 60 -0.03 -15.83 -2.02
N GLN A 61 1.00 -15.04 -2.28
CA GLN A 61 2.08 -15.40 -3.21
C GLN A 61 2.82 -16.66 -2.79
N SER A 62 3.08 -16.84 -1.49
CA SER A 62 3.79 -17.99 -0.95
C SER A 62 3.07 -19.30 -1.23
N TYR A 63 1.73 -19.29 -1.34
CA TYR A 63 0.97 -20.47 -1.74
C TYR A 63 1.31 -20.87 -3.19
N PHE A 64 1.23 -19.95 -4.14
CA PHE A 64 1.49 -20.24 -5.56
C PHE A 64 2.93 -20.61 -5.85
N ARG A 65 3.89 -20.09 -5.06
CA ARG A 65 5.31 -20.42 -5.20
C ARG A 65 5.62 -21.91 -5.01
N LYS A 66 4.74 -22.66 -4.34
CA LYS A 66 4.89 -24.10 -4.16
C LYS A 66 4.68 -24.91 -5.45
N PHE A 67 4.09 -24.28 -6.47
CA PHE A 67 3.65 -24.92 -7.71
C PHE A 67 4.35 -24.38 -8.96
N VAL A 68 5.48 -23.67 -8.81
CA VAL A 68 6.28 -23.11 -9.92
C VAL A 68 7.74 -23.57 -9.86
N GLU A 69 8.45 -23.51 -10.99
CA GLU A 69 9.87 -23.88 -11.15
C GLU A 69 10.16 -25.38 -11.05
N TYR A 70 9.31 -26.24 -11.64
CA TYR A 70 9.60 -27.67 -11.79
C TYR A 70 10.88 -27.87 -12.62
N GLY A 71 12.03 -28.09 -11.95
CA GLY A 71 13.33 -28.20 -12.62
C GLY A 71 14.54 -27.77 -11.77
N ASN A 72 14.31 -27.08 -10.65
CA ASN A 72 15.34 -26.91 -9.63
C ASN A 72 15.33 -28.10 -8.67
N GLU A 73 16.30 -28.99 -8.81
CA GLU A 73 16.46 -30.22 -8.02
C GLU A 73 16.65 -30.00 -6.50
N PHE A 74 16.80 -28.75 -6.06
CA PHE A 74 16.91 -28.37 -4.65
C PHE A 74 15.62 -27.78 -4.05
N VAL A 75 14.55 -27.64 -4.83
CA VAL A 75 13.27 -27.06 -4.39
C VAL A 75 12.24 -28.19 -4.28
N GLU A 76 11.66 -28.37 -3.09
CA GLU A 76 10.51 -29.26 -2.91
C GLU A 76 9.26 -28.63 -3.53
N HIS A 77 8.80 -29.20 -4.65
CA HIS A 77 7.52 -28.84 -5.26
C HIS A 77 6.39 -29.57 -4.57
N GLU A 78 5.26 -28.88 -4.39
CA GLU A 78 4.03 -29.49 -3.90
C GLU A 78 3.36 -30.27 -5.03
N ASP A 79 2.77 -31.43 -4.71
CA ASP A 79 2.00 -32.18 -5.69
C ASP A 79 0.86 -31.31 -6.25
N THR A 80 0.73 -31.26 -7.57
CA THR A 80 -0.40 -30.58 -8.24
C THR A 80 -1.76 -31.05 -7.74
N GLN A 81 -1.90 -32.29 -7.27
CA GLN A 81 -3.15 -32.76 -6.64
C GLN A 81 -3.53 -31.98 -5.38
N ASN A 82 -2.57 -31.31 -4.73
CA ASN A 82 -2.81 -30.42 -3.59
C ASN A 82 -3.13 -28.98 -4.01
N PHE A 83 -3.26 -28.70 -5.32
CA PHE A 83 -3.61 -27.39 -5.83
C PHE A 83 -5.09 -27.05 -5.56
N GLY A 84 -5.35 -26.45 -4.39
CA GLY A 84 -6.66 -25.95 -3.96
C GLY A 84 -6.60 -24.49 -3.48
N PRO A 85 -6.62 -23.48 -4.37
CA PRO A 85 -6.36 -22.09 -4.01
C PRO A 85 -7.52 -21.38 -3.29
N LEU A 86 -8.72 -21.98 -3.25
CA LEU A 86 -9.95 -21.32 -2.78
C LEU A 86 -9.79 -20.74 -1.36
N THR A 87 -9.28 -21.53 -0.43
CA THR A 87 -9.10 -21.10 0.98
C THR A 87 -8.14 -19.92 1.11
N GLU A 88 -7.06 -19.90 0.31
CA GLU A 88 -6.11 -18.79 0.32
C GLU A 88 -6.69 -17.55 -0.37
N LEU A 89 -7.49 -17.73 -1.42
CA LEU A 89 -8.23 -16.65 -2.07
C LEU A 89 -9.24 -16.00 -1.12
N GLU A 90 -10.02 -16.80 -0.40
CA GLU A 90 -11.02 -16.30 0.56
C GLU A 90 -10.36 -15.47 1.67
N LYS A 91 -9.25 -15.95 2.23
CA LYS A 91 -8.46 -15.22 3.23
C LYS A 91 -7.97 -13.88 2.67
N PHE A 92 -7.42 -13.89 1.46
CA PHE A 92 -6.93 -12.66 0.83
C PHE A 92 -8.07 -11.68 0.52
N ASN A 93 -9.19 -12.17 -0.03
CA ASN A 93 -10.35 -11.35 -0.36
C ASN A 93 -10.96 -10.71 0.89
N GLN A 94 -11.08 -11.47 1.98
CA GLN A 94 -11.56 -10.92 3.25
C GLN A 94 -10.69 -9.76 3.74
N ILE A 95 -9.36 -9.92 3.74
CA ILE A 95 -8.44 -8.86 4.14
C ILE A 95 -8.57 -7.64 3.21
N PHE A 96 -8.74 -7.87 1.91
CA PHE A 96 -8.95 -6.79 0.94
C PHE A 96 -10.26 -6.02 1.23
N GLU A 97 -11.39 -6.71 1.37
CA GLU A 97 -12.70 -6.10 1.61
C GLU A 97 -12.75 -5.31 2.94
N GLU A 98 -12.16 -5.85 4.00
CA GLU A 98 -12.08 -5.19 5.32
C GLU A 98 -11.31 -3.86 5.26
N ASN A 99 -10.46 -3.68 4.25
CA ASN A 99 -9.54 -2.54 4.14
C ASN A 99 -9.77 -1.66 2.92
N GLU A 100 -10.71 -1.99 2.02
CA GLU A 100 -10.91 -1.34 0.71
C GLU A 100 -11.07 0.18 0.83
N ILE A 101 -11.80 0.67 1.83
CA ILE A 101 -12.07 2.11 2.07
C ILE A 101 -10.80 2.96 2.24
N TRP A 102 -9.70 2.36 2.66
CA TRP A 102 -8.44 3.06 2.92
C TRP A 102 -7.50 3.04 1.71
N LEU A 103 -7.82 2.29 0.67
CA LEU A 103 -6.97 2.10 -0.49
C LEU A 103 -7.22 3.17 -1.55
N HIS A 104 -6.17 3.50 -2.32
CA HIS A 104 -6.35 4.30 -3.52
C HIS A 104 -7.05 3.47 -4.60
N ASN A 105 -7.91 4.10 -5.42
CA ASN A 105 -8.67 3.44 -6.48
C ASN A 105 -7.80 2.57 -7.40
N LYS A 106 -6.62 3.07 -7.78
CA LYS A 106 -5.68 2.29 -8.59
C LYS A 106 -5.23 1.02 -7.88
N THR A 107 -4.93 1.07 -6.58
CA THR A 107 -4.60 -0.14 -5.81
C THR A 107 -5.79 -1.11 -5.79
N ILE A 108 -7.01 -0.60 -5.63
CA ILE A 108 -8.23 -1.42 -5.64
C ILE A 108 -8.38 -2.15 -6.99
N GLU A 109 -8.19 -1.46 -8.10
CA GLU A 109 -8.23 -2.03 -9.45
C GLU A 109 -7.19 -3.15 -9.62
N GLU A 110 -5.94 -2.89 -9.21
CA GLU A 110 -4.83 -3.85 -9.29
C GLU A 110 -5.08 -5.11 -8.43
N LEU A 111 -5.65 -4.94 -7.23
CA LEU A 111 -6.02 -6.06 -6.35
C LEU A 111 -7.20 -6.86 -6.92
N LYS A 112 -8.21 -6.20 -7.50
CA LYS A 112 -9.32 -6.86 -8.19
C LYS A 112 -8.85 -7.68 -9.38
N GLU A 113 -7.81 -7.23 -10.07
CA GLU A 113 -7.17 -8.02 -11.13
C GLU A 113 -6.51 -9.29 -10.58
N VAL A 114 -5.82 -9.23 -9.43
CA VAL A 114 -5.31 -10.43 -8.75
C VAL A 114 -6.44 -11.42 -8.44
N LEU A 115 -7.56 -10.95 -7.89
CA LEU A 115 -8.75 -11.77 -7.59
C LEU A 115 -9.35 -12.40 -8.86
N SER A 116 -9.41 -11.62 -9.95
CA SER A 116 -9.92 -12.07 -11.25
C SER A 116 -9.06 -13.19 -11.84
N ILE A 117 -7.74 -13.03 -11.89
CA ILE A 117 -6.82 -14.09 -12.35
C ILE A 117 -6.91 -15.32 -11.44
N SER A 118 -7.05 -15.11 -10.13
CA SER A 118 -7.20 -16.18 -9.14
C SER A 118 -8.47 -17.02 -9.33
N SER A 119 -9.54 -16.42 -9.86
CA SER A 119 -10.76 -17.16 -10.20
C SER A 119 -10.49 -18.22 -11.28
N SER A 120 -9.58 -17.93 -12.21
CA SER A 120 -9.10 -18.92 -13.19
C SER A 120 -8.33 -20.07 -12.53
N ALA A 121 -7.58 -19.80 -11.45
CA ALA A 121 -6.88 -20.85 -10.69
C ALA A 121 -7.86 -21.79 -9.97
N ILE A 122 -9.00 -21.30 -9.49
CA ILE A 122 -10.07 -22.15 -8.94
C ILE A 122 -10.59 -23.09 -10.03
N ASN A 123 -10.84 -22.57 -11.24
CA ASN A 123 -11.29 -23.42 -12.34
C ASN A 123 -10.26 -24.51 -12.65
N VAL A 124 -8.96 -24.19 -12.68
CA VAL A 124 -7.89 -25.19 -12.87
C VAL A 124 -7.95 -26.26 -11.77
N ALA A 125 -8.06 -25.86 -10.50
CA ALA A 125 -8.13 -26.78 -9.37
C ALA A 125 -9.28 -27.80 -9.46
N LEU A 126 -10.42 -27.43 -10.07
CA LEU A 126 -11.55 -28.36 -10.26
C LEU A 126 -11.26 -29.49 -11.26
N PHE A 127 -10.31 -29.30 -12.18
CA PHE A 127 -9.97 -30.27 -13.22
C PHE A 127 -8.70 -31.07 -12.92
N VAL A 128 -7.89 -30.63 -11.96
CA VAL A 128 -6.71 -31.37 -11.50
C VAL A 128 -7.17 -32.63 -10.76
N THR A 129 -7.42 -33.70 -11.51
CA THR A 129 -7.80 -35.01 -10.98
C THR A 129 -6.95 -36.09 -11.64
N GLY A 130 -6.04 -36.67 -10.86
CA GLY A 130 -5.47 -38.00 -11.10
C GLY A 130 -4.41 -38.17 -12.20
N GLU A 131 -4.53 -37.57 -13.38
CA GLU A 131 -3.62 -37.84 -14.51
C GLU A 131 -3.34 -36.61 -15.39
N GLU A 132 -2.13 -36.61 -15.99
CA GLU A 132 -1.57 -35.76 -17.07
C GLU A 132 -0.62 -34.61 -16.67
N ASP A 133 0.61 -34.70 -17.20
CA ASP A 133 1.61 -33.62 -17.36
C ASP A 133 1.02 -32.31 -17.93
N ILE A 134 -0.12 -32.41 -18.63
CA ILE A 134 -0.85 -31.26 -19.17
C ILE A 134 -1.30 -30.33 -18.04
N TRP A 135 -1.78 -30.87 -16.92
CA TRP A 135 -2.27 -30.06 -15.80
C TRP A 135 -1.13 -29.42 -15.00
N LEU A 136 0.02 -30.08 -14.89
CA LEU A 136 1.26 -29.51 -14.34
C LEU A 136 1.60 -28.18 -15.03
N SER A 137 1.61 -28.17 -16.37
CA SER A 137 1.91 -26.96 -17.15
C SER A 137 0.88 -25.84 -16.92
N GLN A 138 -0.40 -26.18 -16.71
CA GLN A 138 -1.46 -25.20 -16.49
C GLN A 138 -1.40 -24.62 -15.07
N VAL A 139 -1.19 -25.46 -14.06
CA VAL A 139 -1.01 -25.07 -12.66
C VAL A 139 0.20 -24.15 -12.52
N GLU A 140 1.32 -24.50 -13.14
CA GLU A 140 2.53 -23.66 -13.13
C GLU A 140 2.28 -22.34 -13.86
N LYS A 141 1.66 -22.36 -15.04
CA LYS A 141 1.35 -21.14 -15.81
C LYS A 141 0.45 -20.18 -15.05
N ILE A 142 -0.64 -20.68 -14.46
CA ILE A 142 -1.56 -19.82 -13.70
C ILE A 142 -0.91 -19.30 -12.42
N SER A 143 -0.12 -20.13 -11.74
CA SER A 143 0.64 -19.73 -10.55
C SER A 143 1.64 -18.62 -10.87
N ASN A 144 2.41 -18.75 -11.95
CA ASN A 144 3.31 -17.71 -12.43
C ASN A 144 2.57 -16.41 -12.79
N SER A 145 1.41 -16.51 -13.46
CA SER A 145 0.59 -15.34 -13.79
C SER A 145 0.16 -14.57 -12.53
N ILE A 146 -0.26 -15.29 -11.49
CA ILE A 146 -0.69 -14.68 -10.23
C ILE A 146 0.52 -14.09 -9.49
N ILE A 147 1.64 -14.82 -9.41
CA ILE A 147 2.87 -14.35 -8.77
C ILE A 147 3.36 -13.05 -9.41
N ASN A 148 3.39 -12.99 -10.74
CA ASN A 148 3.81 -11.80 -11.48
C ASN A 148 2.89 -10.61 -11.20
N LYS A 149 1.57 -10.82 -11.24
CA LYS A 149 0.61 -9.76 -10.90
C LYS A 149 0.78 -9.28 -9.46
N ILE A 150 0.98 -10.19 -8.51
CA ILE A 150 1.26 -9.83 -7.12
C ILE A 150 2.53 -8.96 -7.00
N GLU A 151 3.60 -9.28 -7.74
CA GLU A 151 4.81 -8.45 -7.74
C GLU A 151 4.57 -7.05 -8.31
N GLU A 152 3.78 -6.93 -9.38
CA GLU A 152 3.36 -5.63 -9.92
C GLU A 152 2.60 -4.81 -8.85
N VAL A 153 1.64 -5.43 -8.16
CA VAL A 153 0.88 -4.75 -7.09
C VAL A 153 1.78 -4.37 -5.92
N LYS A 154 2.69 -5.25 -5.50
CA LYS A 154 3.69 -4.96 -4.45
C LYS A 154 4.57 -3.77 -4.83
N HIS A 155 5.04 -3.70 -6.08
CA HIS A 155 5.82 -2.57 -6.57
C HIS A 155 4.99 -1.28 -6.60
N HIS A 156 3.73 -1.35 -7.04
CA HIS A 156 2.80 -0.23 -6.98
C HIS A 156 2.62 0.29 -5.54
N ILE A 157 2.40 -0.59 -4.57
CA ILE A 157 2.29 -0.25 -3.15
C ILE A 157 3.56 0.45 -2.63
N LYS A 158 4.75 -0.08 -2.94
CA LYS A 158 6.02 0.55 -2.54
C LYS A 158 6.19 1.96 -3.12
N SER A 159 5.72 2.18 -4.34
CA SER A 159 5.77 3.49 -5.01
C SER A 159 4.87 4.51 -4.30
N ILE A 160 3.59 4.16 -4.07
CA ILE A 160 2.61 5.09 -3.49
C ILE A 160 2.82 5.35 -2.00
N THR A 161 3.41 4.40 -1.28
CA THR A 161 3.75 4.55 0.15
C THR A 161 5.03 5.36 0.35
N GLY A 162 5.79 5.63 -0.71
CA GLY A 162 7.05 6.36 -0.65
C GLY A 162 8.25 5.52 -0.24
N MET A 163 8.12 4.19 -0.11
CA MET A 163 9.25 3.31 0.22
C MET A 163 10.37 3.40 -0.81
N ASN A 164 10.03 3.50 -2.11
CA ASN A 164 11.03 3.69 -3.16
C ASN A 164 11.85 4.99 -2.99
N LEU A 165 11.25 6.04 -2.42
CA LEU A 165 11.98 7.29 -2.15
C LEU A 165 12.96 7.11 -0.99
N ILE A 166 12.55 6.40 0.07
CA ILE A 166 13.39 6.11 1.23
C ILE A 166 14.63 5.31 0.80
N ASP A 167 14.44 4.25 0.02
CA ASP A 167 15.52 3.39 -0.49
C ASP A 167 16.51 4.20 -1.35
N ASN A 168 15.99 5.11 -2.20
CA ASN A 168 16.80 6.00 -3.02
C ASN A 168 17.60 7.04 -2.21
N TYR A 169 17.08 7.52 -1.08
CA TYR A 169 17.83 8.42 -0.20
C TYR A 169 18.94 7.66 0.54
N GLN A 170 18.66 6.44 1.01
CA GLN A 170 19.65 5.60 1.68
C GLN A 170 20.80 5.20 0.75
N SER A 171 20.51 4.80 -0.48
CA SER A 171 21.55 4.43 -1.45
C SER A 171 22.49 5.59 -1.77
N LYS A 172 21.95 6.82 -1.92
CA LYS A 172 22.75 8.03 -2.13
C LYS A 172 23.67 8.34 -0.96
N LEU A 173 23.18 8.21 0.27
CA LEU A 173 23.99 8.40 1.48
C LEU A 173 25.15 7.40 1.53
N ASN A 174 24.88 6.12 1.24
CA ASN A 174 25.89 5.07 1.24
C ASN A 174 26.90 5.18 0.08
N SER A 175 26.53 5.83 -1.03
CA SER A 175 27.45 6.09 -2.16
C SER A 175 28.32 7.34 -2.00
N SER A 176 28.04 8.17 -0.98
CA SER A 176 28.71 9.46 -0.76
C SER A 176 29.69 9.44 0.44
N GLY A 177 29.87 8.30 1.10
CA GLY A 177 30.83 8.08 2.17
C GLY A 177 31.88 7.06 1.77
#